data_AF-A0AAE6IY36-F1
#
_entry.id   AF-A0AAE6IY36-F1
#
_cell.length_a   1.000
_cell.length_b   1.000
_cell.length_c   1.000
_cell.angle_alpha   90.00
_cell.angle_beta   90.00
_cell.angle_gamma   90.00
#
_symmetry.space_group_name_H-M   'P 1'
#
loop_
_entity.id
_entity.type
_entity.pdbx_description
1 polymer ?
#
loop_
_entity_poly.entity_id
_entity_poly.type
_entity_poly.pdbx_seq_one_letter_code
_entity_poly.pdbx_strand_id
1 'polypeptide(L)'
;MPKRLSEIEITHISLVKEGANGKSVIYKSKEGANYQRSIKIAKSDEEKGIIYGIVYSPDEVDTQGDSASAIEIEKAAYGFMKSLNINNVDKNHDFKPEGAFVCESWIVKSGDPLFGDQKVGSWAVGIKLESDELRDAVKKGDLKALSMAGTAIKEDEESGLLKSILKGFESVLKGFNKEQIEQKGEKLGEISKMEQITKGLGEISSRLERLENLEKEVGELKNELKKSKQDTQNTQDDKSKGVL
;
A
#
# COMPACT_ATOMS: atom_id res chain seq x y z
N MET A 1 -2.88 -9.41 13.51
CA MET A 1 -3.56 -8.23 12.95
C MET A 1 -2.80 -7.82 11.71
N PRO A 2 -3.47 -7.38 10.65
CA PRO A 2 -2.79 -7.07 9.40
C PRO A 2 -1.90 -5.82 9.55
N LYS A 3 -0.63 -5.87 9.11
CA LYS A 3 0.27 -4.71 9.26
C LYS A 3 0.19 -3.79 8.04
N ARG A 4 0.49 -2.50 8.25
CA ARG A 4 0.53 -1.51 7.18
C ARG A 4 1.93 -1.41 6.59
N LEU A 5 2.03 -1.37 5.27
CA LEU A 5 3.29 -1.13 4.56
C LEU A 5 3.46 0.37 4.29
N SER A 6 4.66 0.88 4.56
CA SER A 6 5.10 2.23 4.20
C SER A 6 6.52 2.23 3.62
N GLU A 7 6.92 3.36 3.03
CA GLU A 7 8.20 3.54 2.35
C GLU A 7 8.42 2.45 1.29
N ILE A 8 7.38 2.24 0.47
CA ILE A 8 7.38 1.19 -0.54
C ILE A 8 8.19 1.64 -1.76
N GLU A 9 9.27 0.92 -2.05
CA GLU A 9 10.10 1.10 -3.23
C GLU A 9 10.04 -0.14 -4.11
N ILE A 10 9.28 -0.06 -5.20
CA ILE A 10 9.21 -1.12 -6.21
C ILE A 10 10.32 -0.92 -7.23
N THR A 11 11.02 -2.01 -7.55
CA THR A 11 12.17 -2.00 -8.46
C THR A 11 11.92 -2.81 -9.73
N HIS A 12 11.07 -3.84 -9.65
CA HIS A 12 10.80 -4.74 -10.77
C HIS A 12 9.32 -5.11 -10.83
N ILE A 13 8.84 -5.33 -12.05
CA ILE A 13 7.56 -5.99 -12.34
C ILE A 13 7.89 -7.27 -13.11
N SER A 14 7.37 -8.41 -12.66
CA SER A 14 7.62 -9.71 -13.25
C SER A 14 6.38 -10.24 -13.95
N LEU A 15 6.55 -10.77 -15.16
CA LEU A 15 5.55 -11.59 -15.83
C LEU A 15 5.66 -13.02 -15.30
N VAL A 16 4.56 -13.57 -14.76
CA VAL A 16 4.57 -14.90 -14.10
C VAL A 16 3.46 -15.82 -14.61
N LYS A 17 3.75 -17.13 -14.57
CA LYS A 17 2.83 -18.18 -15.05
C LYS A 17 1.58 -18.33 -14.22
N GLU A 18 1.72 -18.49 -12.92
CA GLU A 18 0.56 -18.48 -12.02
C GLU A 18 0.83 -17.48 -10.94
N GLY A 19 -0.23 -16.78 -10.52
CA GLY A 19 -0.14 -16.05 -9.29
C GLY A 19 0.19 -17.03 -8.16
N ALA A 20 1.19 -16.71 -7.34
CA ALA A 20 1.89 -17.66 -6.50
C ALA A 20 0.96 -18.39 -5.50
N ASN A 21 0.36 -19.48 -5.97
CA ASN A 21 -0.20 -20.55 -5.15
C ASN A 21 0.89 -21.61 -4.82
N GLY A 22 2.20 -21.28 -4.95
CA GLY A 22 3.24 -22.32 -4.91
C GLY A 22 4.73 -21.96 -4.86
N LYS A 23 5.14 -20.77 -4.39
CA LYS A 23 6.54 -20.35 -4.07
C LYS A 23 7.43 -19.85 -5.24
N SER A 24 7.87 -18.59 -5.15
CA SER A 24 9.28 -18.17 -5.12
C SER A 24 9.35 -16.85 -4.33
N VAL A 25 10.54 -16.37 -3.97
CA VAL A 25 10.76 -15.44 -2.86
C VAL A 25 12.02 -14.65 -3.22
N ILE A 26 11.92 -13.35 -3.51
CA ILE A 26 13.10 -12.45 -3.55
C ILE A 26 12.82 -11.12 -2.82
N TYR A 27 13.64 -10.86 -1.80
CA TYR A 27 13.81 -9.66 -1.00
C TYR A 27 15.29 -9.43 -0.80
N LYS A 28 15.64 -8.15 -0.66
CA LYS A 28 16.72 -7.77 0.24
C LYS A 28 16.37 -6.45 0.91
N SER A 29 15.92 -6.52 2.16
CA SER A 29 16.08 -5.43 3.14
C SER A 29 17.07 -5.90 4.22
N LYS A 30 17.59 -4.95 5.02
CA LYS A 30 18.55 -5.24 6.10
C LYS A 30 18.00 -6.16 7.20
N GLU A 31 16.69 -6.40 7.25
CA GLU A 31 16.04 -7.42 8.08
C GLU A 31 14.91 -8.08 7.26
N GLY A 32 15.20 -9.28 6.74
CA GLY A 32 14.53 -9.85 5.58
C GLY A 32 13.06 -10.26 5.74
N ALA A 33 12.23 -9.92 4.75
CA ALA A 33 10.94 -10.56 4.47
C ALA A 33 10.55 -10.39 2.98
N ASN A 34 10.51 -11.48 2.21
CA ASN A 34 10.31 -11.45 0.75
C ASN A 34 8.88 -11.10 0.31
N TYR A 35 8.79 -10.25 -0.71
CA TYR A 35 7.58 -9.61 -1.21
C TYR A 35 7.24 -10.11 -2.61
N GLN A 36 6.07 -10.74 -2.76
CA GLN A 36 5.49 -11.09 -4.06
C GLN A 36 3.97 -11.05 -3.96
N ARG A 37 3.34 -10.16 -4.73
CA ARG A 37 1.90 -10.14 -4.93
C ARG A 37 1.65 -10.28 -6.42
N SER A 38 0.82 -11.25 -6.76
CA SER A 38 0.51 -11.56 -8.15
C SER A 38 -0.91 -11.17 -8.52
N ILE A 39 -1.08 -10.51 -9.66
CA ILE A 39 -2.38 -10.01 -10.13
C ILE A 39 -2.58 -10.43 -11.58
N LYS A 40 -3.78 -10.93 -11.90
CA LYS A 40 -4.13 -11.35 -13.26
C LYS A 40 -4.03 -10.18 -14.24
N ILE A 41 -3.47 -10.44 -15.41
CA ILE A 41 -3.56 -9.53 -16.55
C ILE A 41 -5.05 -9.41 -16.92
N ALA A 42 -5.60 -8.21 -16.86
CA ALA A 42 -7.03 -7.99 -17.04
C ALA A 42 -7.42 -7.85 -18.51
N LYS A 43 -6.51 -7.34 -19.35
CA LYS A 43 -6.76 -7.07 -20.77
C LYS A 43 -5.47 -7.10 -21.58
N SER A 44 -5.58 -7.40 -22.88
CA SER A 44 -4.51 -7.28 -23.86
C SER A 44 -4.99 -6.54 -25.11
N ASP A 45 -4.13 -5.71 -25.67
CA ASP A 45 -4.24 -5.14 -27.02
C ASP A 45 -3.25 -5.90 -27.91
N GLU A 46 -3.73 -6.90 -28.64
CA GLU A 46 -2.88 -7.80 -29.42
C GLU A 46 -2.19 -7.10 -30.60
N GLU A 47 -2.86 -6.13 -31.22
CA GLU A 47 -2.32 -5.35 -32.33
C GLU A 47 -1.13 -4.50 -31.86
N LYS A 48 -1.27 -3.90 -30.67
CA LYS A 48 -0.20 -3.13 -30.06
C LYS A 48 0.78 -3.99 -29.27
N GLY A 49 0.50 -5.26 -29.01
CA GLY A 49 1.31 -6.10 -28.14
C GLY A 49 1.45 -5.54 -26.72
N ILE A 50 0.37 -4.97 -26.19
CA ILE A 50 0.33 -4.39 -24.84
C ILE A 50 -0.55 -5.26 -23.95
N ILE A 51 -0.10 -5.53 -22.73
CA ILE A 51 -0.91 -6.14 -21.68
C ILE A 51 -1.16 -5.14 -20.56
N TYR A 52 -2.32 -5.21 -19.95
CA TYR A 52 -2.74 -4.32 -18.88
C TYR A 52 -2.97 -5.09 -17.59
N GLY A 53 -2.45 -4.58 -16.48
CA GLY A 53 -2.67 -5.17 -15.15
C GLY A 53 -2.58 -4.16 -14.01
N ILE A 54 -3.20 -4.51 -12.89
CA ILE A 54 -2.95 -3.83 -11.62
C ILE A 54 -1.68 -4.40 -11.02
N VAL A 55 -0.82 -3.53 -10.49
CA VAL A 55 0.38 -3.90 -9.74
C VAL A 55 0.06 -3.99 -8.26
N TYR A 56 -0.68 -3.02 -7.71
CA TYR A 56 -1.09 -2.99 -6.30
C TYR A 56 -2.47 -2.34 -6.14
N SER A 57 -3.39 -3.00 -5.42
CA SER A 57 -4.70 -2.45 -4.98
C SER A 57 -4.71 -2.09 -3.47
N PRO A 58 -5.30 -0.94 -3.08
CA PRO A 58 -5.36 -0.46 -1.69
C PRO A 58 -6.11 -1.39 -0.74
N ASP A 59 -5.65 -1.43 0.51
CA ASP A 59 -6.32 -2.10 1.64
C ASP A 59 -6.65 -3.58 1.40
N GLU A 60 -6.01 -4.20 0.40
CA GLU A 60 -6.09 -5.63 0.18
C GLU A 60 -4.97 -6.29 0.96
N VAL A 61 -5.39 -7.09 1.93
CA VAL A 61 -4.52 -7.89 2.78
C VAL A 61 -3.88 -8.98 1.92
N ASP A 62 -2.55 -9.01 1.91
CA ASP A 62 -1.78 -10.01 1.18
C ASP A 62 -1.68 -11.34 1.96
N THR A 63 -0.95 -12.29 1.40
CA THR A 63 -0.76 -13.62 1.99
C THR A 63 0.03 -13.61 3.31
N GLN A 64 0.72 -12.52 3.63
CA GLN A 64 1.44 -12.30 4.88
C GLN A 64 0.62 -11.52 5.91
N GLY A 65 -0.58 -11.09 5.53
CA GLY A 65 -1.42 -10.24 6.37
C GLY A 65 -1.11 -8.76 6.21
N ASP A 66 -0.30 -8.33 5.25
CA ASP A 66 0.07 -6.91 5.13
C ASP A 66 -0.79 -6.18 4.09
N SER A 67 -0.91 -4.85 4.20
CA SER A 67 -1.62 -4.03 3.21
C SER A 67 -1.02 -2.63 3.07
N ALA A 68 -1.22 -2.00 1.92
CA ALA A 68 -0.81 -0.62 1.67
C ALA A 68 -2.03 0.30 1.48
N SER A 69 -1.88 1.57 1.86
CA SER A 69 -2.88 2.59 1.56
C SER A 69 -2.76 3.06 0.11
N ALA A 70 -3.83 3.67 -0.42
CA ALA A 70 -3.80 4.29 -1.75
C ALA A 70 -2.68 5.35 -1.89
N ILE A 71 -2.43 6.12 -0.83
CA ILE A 71 -1.37 7.14 -0.80
C ILE A 71 0.01 6.50 -0.95
N GLU A 72 0.23 5.38 -0.27
CA GLU A 72 1.53 4.71 -0.33
C GLU A 72 1.75 3.99 -1.67
N ILE A 73 0.69 3.40 -2.23
CA ILE A 73 0.70 2.82 -3.57
C ILE A 73 1.01 3.90 -4.62
N GLU A 74 0.44 5.10 -4.49
CA GLU A 74 0.75 6.22 -5.38
C GLU A 74 2.23 6.62 -5.31
N LYS A 75 2.79 6.75 -4.10
CA LYS A 75 4.22 7.03 -3.93
C LYS A 75 5.09 5.96 -4.56
N ALA A 76 4.74 4.69 -4.39
CA ALA A 76 5.45 3.56 -4.98
C ALA A 76 5.43 3.62 -6.51
N ALA A 77 4.26 3.90 -7.10
CA ALA A 77 4.10 4.05 -8.55
C ALA A 77 4.94 5.20 -9.10
N TYR A 78 4.91 6.38 -8.46
CA TYR A 78 5.70 7.53 -8.88
C TYR A 78 7.21 7.30 -8.66
N GLY A 79 7.58 6.66 -7.56
CA GLY A 79 8.95 6.26 -7.26
C GLY A 79 9.51 5.32 -8.33
N PHE A 80 8.73 4.33 -8.76
CA PHE A 80 9.10 3.41 -9.84
C PHE A 80 9.42 4.16 -11.14
N MET A 81 8.57 5.11 -11.54
CA MET A 81 8.79 5.93 -12.74
C MET A 81 10.00 6.85 -12.59
N LYS A 82 10.12 7.53 -11.43
CA LYS A 82 11.21 8.47 -11.13
C LYS A 82 12.58 7.77 -11.14
N SER A 83 12.63 6.53 -10.67
CA SER A 83 13.85 5.72 -10.62
C SER A 83 14.19 5.06 -11.96
N LEU A 84 13.45 5.37 -13.04
CA LEU A 84 13.64 4.81 -14.38
C LEU A 84 13.52 3.27 -14.43
N ASN A 85 12.74 2.69 -13.52
CA ASN A 85 12.53 1.24 -13.45
C ASN A 85 11.59 0.71 -14.54
N ILE A 86 11.16 1.54 -15.48
CA ILE A 86 10.22 1.18 -16.56
C ILE A 86 10.71 0.02 -17.43
N ASN A 87 12.03 -0.15 -17.56
CA ASN A 87 12.64 -1.25 -18.29
C ASN A 87 12.83 -2.50 -17.42
N ASN A 88 12.57 -2.45 -16.12
CA ASN A 88 12.77 -3.56 -15.19
C ASN A 88 11.55 -4.51 -15.20
N VAL A 89 11.17 -4.94 -16.40
CA VAL A 89 10.14 -5.97 -16.59
C VAL A 89 10.83 -7.29 -16.87
N ASP A 90 10.76 -8.22 -15.93
CA ASP A 90 11.40 -9.53 -16.03
C ASP A 90 10.37 -10.66 -16.16
N LYS A 91 10.86 -11.91 -16.23
CA LYS A 91 9.99 -13.09 -16.28
C LYS A 91 10.31 -14.03 -15.14
N ASN A 92 9.29 -14.47 -14.41
CA ASN A 92 9.42 -15.46 -13.33
C ASN A 92 10.49 -15.12 -12.28
N HIS A 93 10.64 -13.84 -11.95
CA HIS A 93 11.59 -13.35 -10.94
C HIS A 93 13.04 -13.73 -11.23
N ASP A 94 13.45 -13.74 -12.50
CA ASP A 94 14.84 -13.98 -12.87
C ASP A 94 15.73 -12.74 -12.78
N PHE A 95 15.14 -11.55 -12.55
CA PHE A 95 15.83 -10.25 -12.45
C PHE A 95 16.65 -9.94 -13.70
N LYS A 96 16.20 -10.43 -14.86
CA LYS A 96 16.80 -10.17 -16.17
C LYS A 96 15.75 -9.50 -17.05
N PRO A 97 15.69 -8.15 -17.02
CA PRO A 97 14.72 -7.45 -17.83
C PRO A 97 15.06 -7.59 -19.31
N GLU A 98 14.14 -8.17 -20.08
CA GLU A 98 14.33 -8.43 -21.49
C GLU A 98 12.99 -8.53 -22.21
N GLY A 99 12.89 -7.85 -23.36
CA GLY A 99 11.76 -8.01 -24.29
C GLY A 99 10.43 -7.41 -23.83
N ALA A 100 10.39 -6.69 -22.71
CA ALA A 100 9.21 -5.96 -22.26
C ALA A 100 9.58 -4.71 -21.44
N PHE A 101 8.69 -3.72 -21.42
CA PHE A 101 8.81 -2.53 -20.58
C PHE A 101 7.45 -1.95 -20.22
N VAL A 102 7.39 -1.17 -19.15
CA VAL A 102 6.20 -0.42 -18.74
C VAL A 102 6.04 0.79 -19.66
N CYS A 103 5.08 0.74 -20.58
CA CYS A 103 4.80 1.83 -21.53
C CYS A 103 3.71 2.79 -21.03
N GLU A 104 2.87 2.35 -20.09
CA GLU A 104 1.84 3.15 -19.44
C GLU A 104 1.84 2.87 -17.94
N SER A 105 1.68 3.89 -17.10
CA SER A 105 1.61 3.77 -15.64
C SER A 105 0.68 4.84 -15.08
N TRP A 106 -0.33 4.45 -14.31
CA TRP A 106 -1.29 5.41 -13.74
C TRP A 106 -1.95 4.88 -12.48
N ILE A 107 -2.59 5.81 -11.74
CA ILE A 107 -3.44 5.49 -10.60
C ILE A 107 -4.89 5.44 -11.05
N VAL A 108 -5.56 4.33 -10.75
CA VAL A 108 -6.97 4.08 -11.09
C VAL A 108 -7.85 5.11 -10.40
N LYS A 109 -8.73 5.74 -11.19
CA LYS A 109 -9.73 6.71 -10.72
C LYS A 109 -11.14 6.16 -10.92
N SER A 110 -12.12 6.80 -10.31
CA SER A 110 -13.53 6.45 -10.54
C SER A 110 -13.87 6.58 -12.03
N GLY A 111 -14.46 5.53 -12.61
CA GLY A 111 -14.79 5.48 -14.03
C GLY A 111 -13.60 5.19 -14.96
N ASP A 112 -12.51 4.61 -14.44
CA ASP A 112 -11.39 4.16 -15.27
C ASP A 112 -11.88 3.23 -16.40
N PRO A 113 -11.50 3.48 -17.67
CA PRO A 113 -12.03 2.74 -18.82
C PRO A 113 -11.53 1.29 -18.90
N LEU A 114 -10.42 0.96 -18.24
CA LEU A 114 -9.82 -0.38 -18.23
C LEU A 114 -10.02 -1.11 -16.91
N PHE A 115 -10.06 -0.38 -15.80
CA PHE A 115 -10.06 -0.91 -14.44
C PHE A 115 -11.16 -0.28 -13.56
N GLY A 116 -12.30 0.08 -14.15
CA GLY A 116 -13.41 0.71 -13.44
C GLY A 116 -14.04 -0.15 -12.34
N ASP A 117 -13.79 -1.45 -12.33
CA ASP A 117 -14.19 -2.41 -11.29
C ASP A 117 -13.14 -2.58 -10.17
N GLN A 118 -11.93 -2.03 -10.37
CA GLN A 118 -10.85 -2.06 -9.39
C GLN A 118 -10.98 -0.91 -8.39
N LYS A 119 -10.33 -1.05 -7.23
CA LYS A 119 -10.35 -0.01 -6.20
C LYS A 119 -9.66 1.27 -6.70
N VAL A 120 -10.31 2.42 -6.48
CA VAL A 120 -9.69 3.73 -6.70
C VAL A 120 -8.41 3.84 -5.87
N GLY A 121 -7.33 4.35 -6.47
CA GLY A 121 -6.02 4.37 -5.85
C GLY A 121 -5.15 3.14 -6.16
N SER A 122 -5.67 2.16 -6.91
CA SER A 122 -4.85 1.07 -7.42
C SER A 122 -3.82 1.57 -8.43
N TRP A 123 -2.63 0.99 -8.42
CA TRP A 123 -1.61 1.26 -9.43
C TRP A 123 -1.80 0.31 -10.61
N ALA A 124 -2.12 0.87 -11.76
CA ALA A 124 -2.27 0.17 -13.03
C ALA A 124 -1.07 0.42 -13.95
N VAL A 125 -0.74 -0.57 -14.77
CA VAL A 125 0.30 -0.49 -15.79
C VAL A 125 -0.16 -1.10 -17.12
N GLY A 126 0.36 -0.52 -18.21
CA GLY A 126 0.44 -1.13 -19.52
C GLY A 126 1.88 -1.56 -19.78
N ILE A 127 2.07 -2.84 -20.10
CA ILE A 127 3.38 -3.40 -20.42
C ILE A 127 3.41 -3.71 -21.90
N LYS A 128 4.33 -3.05 -22.61
CA LYS A 128 4.62 -3.34 -24.01
C LYS A 128 5.50 -4.57 -24.06
N LEU A 129 5.05 -5.58 -24.80
CA LEU A 129 5.83 -6.75 -25.15
C LEU A 129 6.52 -6.46 -26.49
N GLU A 130 7.84 -6.55 -26.52
CA GLU A 130 8.67 -6.33 -27.71
C GLU A 130 9.09 -7.66 -28.36
N SER A 131 9.24 -8.71 -27.58
CA SER A 131 9.58 -10.07 -28.03
C SER A 131 8.34 -10.87 -28.46
N ASP A 132 8.45 -11.59 -29.57
CA ASP A 132 7.40 -12.51 -30.04
C ASP A 132 7.24 -13.71 -29.10
N GLU A 133 8.34 -14.16 -28.47
CA GLU A 133 8.31 -15.21 -27.47
C GLU A 133 7.45 -14.83 -26.25
N LEU A 134 7.54 -13.58 -25.79
CA LEU A 134 6.71 -13.09 -24.68
C LEU A 134 5.25 -12.93 -25.10
N ARG A 135 4.99 -12.43 -26.31
CA ARG A 135 3.62 -12.34 -26.86
C ARG A 135 2.98 -13.72 -26.93
N ASP A 136 3.71 -14.71 -27.43
CA ASP A 136 3.25 -16.09 -27.50
C ASP A 136 3.04 -16.73 -26.13
N ALA A 137 3.94 -16.48 -25.17
CA ALA A 137 3.81 -16.99 -23.81
C ALA A 137 2.57 -16.42 -23.11
N VAL A 138 2.27 -15.12 -23.31
CA VAL A 138 1.02 -14.51 -22.81
C VAL A 138 -0.20 -15.11 -23.51
N LYS A 139 -0.18 -15.23 -24.85
CA LYS A 139 -1.30 -15.80 -25.64
C LYS A 139 -1.62 -17.25 -25.24
N LYS A 140 -0.59 -18.05 -24.95
CA LYS A 140 -0.72 -19.44 -24.48
C LYS A 140 -1.14 -19.55 -23.01
N GLY A 141 -1.18 -18.43 -22.28
CA GLY A 141 -1.47 -18.40 -20.85
C GLY A 141 -0.32 -18.87 -19.96
N ASP A 142 0.89 -19.01 -20.52
CA ASP A 142 2.11 -19.32 -19.78
C ASP A 142 2.62 -18.13 -18.97
N LEU A 143 2.18 -16.90 -19.29
CA LEU A 143 2.37 -15.69 -18.50
C LEU A 143 1.02 -14.97 -18.41
N LYS A 144 0.31 -15.15 -17.28
CA LYS A 144 -1.06 -14.63 -17.09
C LYS A 144 -1.21 -13.67 -15.90
N ALA A 145 -0.13 -13.39 -15.19
CA ALA A 145 -0.14 -12.49 -14.04
C ALA A 145 1.11 -11.61 -13.98
N LEU A 146 0.97 -10.46 -13.31
CA LEU A 146 2.06 -9.58 -12.91
C LEU A 146 2.44 -9.89 -11.47
N SER A 147 3.72 -9.77 -11.12
CA SER A 147 4.15 -9.69 -9.73
C SER A 147 5.09 -8.50 -9.54
N MET A 148 5.08 -7.88 -8.36
CA MET A 148 6.00 -6.80 -8.02
C MET A 148 7.08 -7.26 -7.05
N ALA A 149 8.28 -6.71 -7.20
CA ALA A 149 9.39 -6.90 -6.28
C ALA A 149 9.97 -5.54 -5.85
N GLY A 150 10.29 -5.42 -4.56
CA GLY A 150 10.69 -4.16 -3.95
C GLY A 150 10.96 -4.29 -2.47
N THR A 151 11.09 -3.16 -1.79
CA THR A 151 11.26 -3.05 -0.33
C THR A 151 10.12 -2.24 0.28
N ALA A 152 9.78 -2.55 1.53
CA ALA A 152 8.83 -1.78 2.34
C ALA A 152 9.18 -1.89 3.84
N ILE A 153 8.70 -0.92 4.62
CA ILE A 153 8.70 -0.93 6.08
C ILE A 153 7.34 -1.41 6.57
N LYS A 154 7.32 -2.33 7.53
CA LYS A 154 6.10 -2.76 8.22
C LYS A 154 5.86 -1.84 9.41
N GLU A 155 4.81 -1.05 9.35
CA GLU A 155 4.38 -0.18 10.45
C GLU A 155 3.47 -0.94 11.41
N ASP A 156 3.66 -0.69 12.71
CA ASP A 156 2.65 -1.04 13.71
C ASP A 156 1.51 0.02 13.64
N GLU A 157 0.26 -0.47 13.57
CA GLU A 157 -0.94 0.19 13.04
C GLU A 157 -1.20 1.63 13.52
N GLU A 158 -0.82 2.00 14.74
CA GLU A 158 -1.10 3.32 15.33
C GLU A 158 -0.21 4.45 14.77
N SER A 159 1.04 4.17 14.45
CA SER A 159 2.02 5.21 14.10
C SER A 159 1.91 5.68 12.64
N GLY A 160 1.52 4.78 11.74
CA GLY A 160 1.51 4.98 10.29
C GLY A 160 0.40 5.87 9.77
N LEU A 161 -0.81 5.66 10.30
CA LEU A 161 -1.99 6.45 9.95
C LEU A 161 -1.80 7.90 10.38
N LEU A 162 -1.32 8.13 11.62
CA LEU A 162 -1.04 9.46 12.15
C LEU A 162 0.04 10.18 11.35
N LYS A 163 1.14 9.50 11.03
CA LYS A 163 2.25 10.08 10.23
C LYS A 163 1.81 10.38 8.79
N SER A 164 0.94 9.57 8.21
CA SER A 164 0.39 9.78 6.87
C SER A 164 -0.61 10.93 6.82
N ILE A 165 -1.48 11.05 7.84
CA ILE A 165 -2.37 12.20 8.01
C ILE A 165 -1.55 13.48 8.18
N LEU A 166 -0.53 13.47 9.05
CA LEU A 166 0.35 14.63 9.28
C LEU A 166 1.08 15.05 8.00
N LYS A 167 1.64 14.11 7.22
CA LYS A 167 2.28 14.41 5.92
C LYS A 167 1.29 14.94 4.88
N GLY A 168 0.07 14.37 4.82
CA GLY A 168 -1.00 14.87 3.95
C GLY A 168 -1.39 16.30 4.29
N PHE A 169 -1.53 16.61 5.57
CA PHE A 169 -1.78 17.96 6.06
C PHE A 169 -0.62 18.92 5.82
N GLU A 170 0.63 18.48 5.96
CA GLU A 170 1.81 19.29 5.68
C GLU A 170 1.91 19.67 4.19
N SER A 171 1.57 18.75 3.29
CA SER A 171 1.48 19.03 1.85
C SER A 171 0.34 20.01 1.52
N VAL A 172 -0.83 19.88 2.19
CA VAL A 172 -1.92 20.87 2.06
C VAL A 172 -1.45 22.24 2.54
N LEU A 173 -0.85 22.33 3.73
CA LEU A 173 -0.31 23.58 4.29
C LEU A 173 0.80 24.21 3.41
N LYS A 174 1.66 23.39 2.80
CA LYS A 174 2.67 23.87 1.83
C LYS A 174 2.05 24.35 0.52
N GLY A 175 0.96 23.72 0.08
CA GLY A 175 0.15 24.17 -1.06
C GLY A 175 -0.59 25.48 -0.82
N PHE A 176 -0.68 25.93 0.44
CA PHE A 176 -1.30 27.21 0.81
C PHE A 176 -0.34 28.43 0.76
N ASN A 177 0.91 28.29 0.31
CA ASN A 177 1.87 29.40 0.37
C ASN A 177 2.00 30.24 -0.92
N LYS A 178 1.63 31.52 -0.75
CA LYS A 178 2.43 32.72 -1.11
C LYS A 178 2.36 33.32 -2.53
N GLU A 179 1.31 33.07 -3.30
CA GLU A 179 1.05 33.83 -4.56
C GLU A 179 -0.28 34.61 -4.60
N GLN A 180 -1.15 34.50 -3.60
CA GLN A 180 -2.41 35.28 -3.54
C GLN A 180 -2.41 36.47 -2.56
N ILE A 181 -1.30 36.78 -1.88
CA ILE A 181 -1.27 37.84 -0.85
C ILE A 181 -1.02 39.25 -1.43
N GLU A 182 -0.66 39.39 -2.72
CA GLU A 182 -0.16 40.69 -3.21
C GLU A 182 -1.15 41.59 -3.97
N GLN A 183 -2.46 41.33 -3.99
CA GLN A 183 -3.40 42.36 -4.47
C GLN A 183 -4.69 42.48 -3.65
N LYS A 184 -4.84 43.70 -3.12
CA LYS A 184 -6.00 44.36 -2.50
C LYS A 184 -6.34 43.94 -1.07
N GLY A 185 -6.11 44.91 -0.18
CA GLY A 185 -6.41 44.81 1.23
C GLY A 185 -7.90 44.66 1.53
N GLU A 186 -8.21 43.62 2.30
CA GLU A 186 -9.28 43.60 3.30
C GLU A 186 -8.71 42.91 4.56
N LYS A 187 -8.10 43.72 5.44
CA LYS A 187 -7.64 43.32 6.76
C LYS A 187 -8.86 43.13 7.68
N LEU A 188 -9.14 41.88 8.07
CA LEU A 188 -9.44 41.41 9.45
C LEU A 188 -10.03 39.97 9.46
N GLY A 189 -10.53 39.45 8.33
CA GLY A 189 -11.18 38.12 8.28
C GLY A 189 -10.24 36.93 8.09
N GLU A 190 -9.15 37.08 7.35
CA GLU A 190 -8.28 35.94 6.98
C GLU A 190 -7.31 35.49 8.07
N ILE A 191 -6.83 36.42 8.91
CA ILE A 191 -6.01 36.09 10.08
C ILE A 191 -6.85 35.32 11.10
N SER A 192 -8.12 35.69 11.29
CA SER A 192 -9.03 34.97 12.20
C SER A 192 -9.31 33.56 11.70
N LYS A 193 -9.39 33.35 10.38
CA LYS A 193 -9.63 32.04 9.77
C LYS A 193 -8.41 31.14 9.89
N MET A 194 -7.20 31.68 9.66
CA MET A 194 -5.96 30.94 9.90
C MET A 194 -5.73 30.62 11.38
N GLU A 195 -6.06 31.53 12.29
CA GLU A 195 -5.98 31.27 13.74
C GLU A 195 -7.03 30.25 14.21
N GLN A 196 -8.22 30.25 13.61
CA GLN A 196 -9.22 29.21 13.84
C GLN A 196 -8.80 27.85 13.28
N ILE A 197 -8.14 27.82 12.12
CA ILE A 197 -7.61 26.58 11.54
C ILE A 197 -6.46 26.05 12.40
N THR A 198 -5.53 26.88 12.86
CA THR A 198 -4.43 26.44 13.74
C THR A 198 -4.93 26.02 15.12
N LYS A 199 -5.94 26.71 15.69
CA LYS A 199 -6.60 26.26 16.92
C LYS A 199 -7.36 24.95 16.73
N GLY A 200 -8.12 24.81 15.65
CA GLY A 200 -8.81 23.58 15.30
C GLY A 200 -7.83 22.42 15.11
N LEU A 201 -6.67 22.67 14.50
CA LEU A 201 -5.58 21.69 14.36
C LEU A 201 -4.96 21.31 15.71
N GLY A 202 -4.73 22.27 16.60
CA GLY A 202 -4.26 21.99 17.96
C GLY A 202 -5.27 21.17 18.78
N GLU A 203 -6.55 21.45 18.62
CA GLU A 203 -7.63 20.67 19.24
C GLU A 203 -7.74 19.26 18.66
N ILE A 204 -7.56 19.09 17.34
CA ILE A 204 -7.55 17.77 16.70
C ILE A 204 -6.32 16.97 17.16
N SER A 205 -5.14 17.58 17.21
CA SER A 205 -3.91 16.93 17.67
C SER A 205 -4.03 16.47 19.12
N SER A 206 -4.55 17.32 20.01
CA SER A 206 -4.75 16.95 21.42
C SER A 206 -5.85 15.90 21.62
N ARG A 207 -6.89 15.89 20.78
CA ARG A 207 -7.90 14.81 20.79
C ARG A 207 -7.34 13.48 20.28
N LEU A 208 -6.43 13.51 19.30
CA LEU A 208 -5.76 12.31 18.79
C LEU A 208 -4.80 11.73 19.82
N GLU A 209 -4.00 12.54 20.50
CA GLU A 209 -3.14 12.08 21.60
C GLU A 209 -3.96 11.45 22.74
N ARG A 210 -5.13 12.02 23.04
CA ARG A 210 -6.06 11.42 24.02
C ARG A 210 -6.63 10.09 23.55
N LEU A 211 -6.94 9.95 22.26
CA LEU A 211 -7.42 8.68 21.70
C LEU A 211 -6.35 7.60 21.76
N GLU A 212 -5.09 7.93 21.43
CA GLU A 212 -3.97 7.00 21.53
C GLU A 212 -3.76 6.51 22.97
N ASN A 213 -3.86 7.42 23.95
CA ASN A 213 -3.77 7.05 25.36
C ASN A 213 -4.95 6.18 25.81
N LEU A 214 -6.17 6.46 25.34
CA LEU A 214 -7.35 5.64 25.63
C LEU A 214 -7.24 4.24 24.99
N GLU A 215 -6.69 4.11 23.78
CA GLU A 215 -6.45 2.81 23.15
C GLU A 215 -5.44 1.97 23.94
N LYS A 216 -4.37 2.59 24.43
CA LYS A 216 -3.40 1.94 25.34
C LYS A 216 -4.06 1.47 26.63
N GLU A 217 -4.84 2.32 27.29
CA GLU A 217 -5.58 1.94 28.52
C GLU A 217 -6.58 0.80 28.26
N VAL A 218 -7.31 0.83 27.14
CA VAL A 218 -8.22 -0.25 26.75
C VAL A 218 -7.47 -1.55 26.46
N GLY A 219 -6.28 -1.48 25.88
CA GLY A 219 -5.39 -2.62 25.65
C GLY A 219 -4.93 -3.27 26.95
N GLU A 220 -4.51 -2.45 27.93
CA GLU A 220 -4.10 -2.88 29.26
C GLU A 220 -5.27 -3.52 30.03
N LEU A 221 -6.44 -2.88 30.03
CA LEU A 221 -7.66 -3.41 30.65
C LEU A 221 -8.11 -4.74 30.02
N LYS A 222 -7.97 -4.91 28.69
CA LYS A 222 -8.24 -6.20 28.03
C LYS A 222 -7.27 -7.29 28.47
N ASN A 223 -6.00 -6.94 28.70
CA ASN A 223 -4.99 -7.88 29.18
C ASN A 223 -5.22 -8.26 30.65
N GLU A 224 -5.60 -7.30 31.49
CA GLU A 224 -5.99 -7.57 32.89
C GLU A 224 -7.27 -8.41 32.96
N LEU A 225 -8.28 -8.13 32.13
CA LEU A 225 -9.50 -8.92 32.05
C LEU A 225 -9.22 -10.37 31.61
N LYS A 226 -8.25 -10.59 30.71
CA LYS A 226 -7.82 -11.94 30.31
C LYS A 226 -7.12 -12.68 31.47
N LYS A 227 -6.26 -12.00 32.23
CA LYS A 227 -5.61 -12.57 33.42
C LYS A 227 -6.63 -12.91 34.50
N SER A 228 -7.57 -12.02 34.78
CA SER A 228 -8.67 -12.25 35.73
C SER A 228 -9.56 -13.45 35.35
N LYS A 229 -9.82 -13.66 34.05
CA LYS A 229 -10.55 -14.85 33.57
C LYS A 229 -9.75 -16.15 33.72
N GLN A 230 -8.43 -16.12 33.59
CA GLN A 230 -7.56 -17.28 33.85
C GLN A 230 -7.50 -17.64 35.35
N ASP A 231 -7.47 -16.65 36.23
CA ASP A 231 -7.52 -16.89 37.69
C ASP A 231 -8.87 -17.46 38.14
N THR A 232 -9.96 -17.10 37.45
CA THR A 232 -11.30 -17.64 37.74
C THR A 232 -11.44 -19.10 37.29
N GLN A 233 -10.76 -19.53 36.21
CA GLN A 233 -10.69 -20.93 35.77
C GLN A 233 -9.81 -21.79 36.70
N ASN A 234 -8.66 -21.28 37.14
CA ASN A 234 -7.79 -21.99 38.08
C ASN A 234 -8.43 -22.22 39.47
N THR A 235 -9.43 -21.41 39.85
CA THR A 235 -10.18 -21.61 41.11
C THR A 235 -11.33 -22.63 40.96
N GLN A 236 -11.76 -22.95 39.74
CA GLN A 236 -12.73 -24.02 39.47
C GLN A 236 -12.07 -25.40 39.26
N ASP A 237 -10.85 -25.46 38.71
CA ASP A 237 -10.15 -26.73 38.45
C ASP A 237 -9.55 -27.41 39.70
N ASP A 238 -9.45 -26.70 40.84
CA ASP A 238 -9.00 -27.31 42.11
C ASP A 238 -10.10 -28.10 42.84
N LYS A 239 -11.34 -28.15 42.29
CA LYS A 239 -12.45 -28.96 42.83
C LYS A 239 -12.76 -30.23 42.03
N SER A 240 -12.04 -30.54 40.95
CA SER A 240 -12.31 -31.74 40.15
C SER A 240 -11.04 -32.49 39.74
N LYS A 241 -10.23 -32.92 40.71
CA LYS A 241 -9.35 -34.08 40.52
C LYS A 241 -10.08 -35.35 40.95
N GLY A 242 -10.65 -36.04 39.95
CA GLY A 242 -11.28 -37.35 40.10
C GLY A 242 -11.04 -38.20 38.86
N VAL A 243 -9.92 -38.93 38.89
CA VAL A 243 -9.65 -40.29 38.35
C VAL A 243 -10.00 -40.63 36.88
N LEU A 244 -8.94 -41.12 36.20
CA LEU A 244 -8.77 -41.80 34.90
C LEU A 244 -8.73 -40.93 33.64
#